data_AF-A0A7Z1N9M8-F1
#
_entry.id   AF-A0A7Z1N9M8-F1
#
_cell.length_a   1.000
_cell.length_b   1.000
_cell.length_c   1.000
_cell.angle_alpha   90.00
_cell.angle_beta   90.00
_cell.angle_gamma   90.00
#
_symmetry.space_group_name_H-M   'P 1'
#
loop_
_entity.id
_entity.type
_entity.pdbx_description
1 polymer ?
#
loop_
_entity_poly.entity_id
_entity_poly.type
_entity_poly.pdbx_seq_one_letter_code
_entity_poly.pdbx_strand_id
1 'polypeptide(L)'
;RQLWQQRLEGGRMLGDCLQNCPDGLQAIHYSLANSQLSLLTSNAEKREQDALFHRLPEQSDAGLLLRNQLNLVNDGNQTTGRIGLLGQGNLHNWTTLADARVDRSPSEQGDMRYRMNQLYAQSLHEAHFFRLGYFSTDSQGLVRQPALLG
;
A
#
# COMPACT_ATOMS: atom_id res chain seq x y z
N ARG A 1 1.61 -23.02 -10.19
CA ARG A 1 2.13 -24.09 -9.30
C ARG A 1 1.81 -25.49 -9.83
N GLN A 2 0.54 -25.82 -10.12
CA GLN A 2 0.13 -27.14 -10.65
C GLN A 2 0.89 -27.58 -11.92
N LEU A 3 1.12 -26.65 -12.85
CA LEU A 3 1.86 -26.93 -14.09
C LEU A 3 3.25 -27.55 -13.84
N TRP A 4 4.05 -26.93 -12.97
CA TRP A 4 5.42 -27.39 -12.70
C TRP A 4 5.45 -28.64 -11.83
N GLN A 5 4.44 -28.87 -11.00
CA GLN A 5 4.31 -30.11 -10.26
C GLN A 5 4.21 -31.31 -11.21
N GLN A 6 3.26 -31.28 -12.16
CA GLN A 6 3.10 -32.35 -13.17
C GLN A 6 4.37 -32.55 -14.02
N ARG A 7 5.06 -31.46 -14.36
CA ARG A 7 6.28 -31.49 -15.20
C ARG A 7 7.48 -32.13 -14.52
N LEU A 8 7.52 -32.06 -13.19
CA LEU A 8 8.64 -32.52 -12.35
C LEU A 8 8.35 -33.86 -11.66
N GLU A 9 7.12 -34.35 -11.70
CA GLU A 9 6.72 -35.64 -11.11
C GLU A 9 7.59 -36.82 -11.57
N GLY A 10 7.99 -36.84 -12.84
CA GLY A 10 8.84 -37.91 -13.40
C GLY A 10 10.31 -37.86 -12.97
N GLY A 11 10.71 -36.90 -12.15
CA GLY A 11 12.12 -36.65 -11.81
C GLY A 11 12.89 -36.02 -12.98
N ARG A 12 13.72 -35.02 -12.68
CA ARG A 12 14.59 -34.35 -13.66
C ARG A 12 15.95 -34.06 -13.06
N MET A 13 16.99 -34.06 -13.89
CA MET A 13 18.34 -33.71 -13.46
C MET A 13 18.44 -32.21 -13.16
N LEU A 14 19.25 -31.89 -12.15
CA LEU A 14 19.66 -30.52 -11.84
C LEU A 14 20.74 -30.07 -12.84
N GLY A 15 20.84 -28.76 -13.06
CA GLY A 15 21.71 -28.13 -14.04
C GLY A 15 20.97 -27.78 -15.33
N ASP A 16 21.72 -27.69 -16.42
CA ASP A 16 21.19 -27.34 -17.74
C ASP A 16 20.24 -28.42 -18.27
N CYS A 17 19.12 -27.99 -18.83
CA CYS A 17 18.18 -28.87 -19.49
C CYS A 17 18.67 -29.15 -20.91
N LEU A 18 19.17 -30.37 -21.13
CA LEU A 18 19.74 -30.78 -22.42
C LEU A 18 18.77 -31.61 -23.27
N GLN A 19 17.81 -32.30 -22.66
CA GLN A 19 16.89 -33.23 -23.33
C GLN A 19 15.49 -33.13 -22.71
N ASN A 20 14.45 -33.27 -23.54
CA ASN A 20 13.05 -33.28 -23.13
C ASN A 20 12.66 -32.07 -22.25
N CYS A 21 13.01 -30.86 -22.67
CA CYS A 21 12.80 -29.62 -21.93
C CYS A 21 11.41 -29.03 -22.17
N PRO A 22 10.43 -29.27 -21.28
CA PRO A 22 9.08 -28.78 -21.50
C PRO A 22 9.03 -27.26 -21.31
N ASP A 23 8.15 -26.61 -22.07
CA ASP A 23 7.75 -25.22 -21.86
C ASP A 23 8.91 -24.22 -21.79
N GLY A 24 9.96 -24.53 -22.56
CA GLY A 24 11.14 -23.69 -22.64
C GLY A 24 12.03 -23.76 -21.41
N LEU A 25 11.95 -24.82 -20.60
CA LEU A 25 12.86 -25.04 -19.47
C LEU A 25 14.32 -25.05 -19.96
N GLN A 26 15.17 -24.23 -19.33
CA GLN A 26 16.58 -24.07 -19.67
C GLN A 26 17.49 -24.64 -18.60
N ALA A 27 17.16 -24.47 -17.32
CA ALA A 27 17.94 -25.02 -16.22
C ALA A 27 17.10 -25.24 -14.96
N ILE A 28 17.51 -26.19 -14.13
CA ILE A 28 16.94 -26.48 -12.82
C ILE A 28 18.04 -26.34 -11.77
N HIS A 29 17.86 -25.49 -10.77
CA HIS A 29 18.80 -25.34 -9.67
C HIS A 29 18.11 -25.57 -8.34
N TYR A 30 18.74 -26.35 -7.46
CA TYR A 30 18.25 -26.55 -6.09
C TYR A 30 19.28 -26.05 -5.08
N SER A 31 18.89 -25.05 -4.28
CA SER A 31 19.69 -24.56 -3.17
C SER A 31 19.36 -25.36 -1.92
N LEU A 32 20.33 -26.17 -1.45
CA LEU A 32 20.22 -26.88 -0.18
C LEU A 32 20.12 -25.90 1.01
N ALA A 33 20.87 -24.80 0.97
CA ALA A 33 20.91 -23.81 2.04
C ALA A 33 19.54 -23.17 2.30
N ASN A 34 18.74 -22.98 1.24
CA ASN A 34 17.45 -22.29 1.31
C ASN A 34 16.25 -23.22 1.07
N SER A 35 16.50 -24.52 0.85
CA SER A 35 15.48 -25.49 0.39
C SER A 35 14.66 -24.99 -0.80
N GLN A 36 15.30 -24.28 -1.73
CA GLN A 36 14.64 -23.57 -2.83
C GLN A 36 14.94 -24.24 -4.17
N LEU A 37 13.87 -24.54 -4.93
CA LEU A 37 13.96 -24.95 -6.32
C LEU A 37 13.73 -23.75 -7.25
N SER A 38 14.73 -23.43 -8.06
CA SER A 38 14.69 -22.38 -9.08
C SER A 38 14.63 -23.01 -10.47
N LEU A 39 13.69 -22.55 -11.30
CA LEU A 39 13.50 -23.02 -12.67
C LEU A 39 13.75 -21.85 -13.62
N LEU A 40 14.77 -21.98 -14.47
CA LEU A 40 15.02 -21.03 -15.54
C LEU A 40 14.25 -21.47 -16.77
N THR A 41 13.45 -20.58 -17.36
CA THR A 41 12.66 -20.88 -18.55
C THR A 41 12.77 -19.74 -19.55
N SER A 42 12.80 -20.06 -20.84
CA SER A 42 12.81 -19.07 -21.93
C SER A 42 11.50 -18.28 -22.05
N ASN A 43 10.46 -18.70 -21.32
CA ASN A 43 9.14 -18.08 -21.27
C ASN A 43 8.91 -17.25 -19.99
N ALA A 44 9.90 -17.19 -19.09
CA ALA A 44 9.84 -16.28 -17.95
C ALA A 44 9.67 -14.84 -18.48
N GLU A 45 8.68 -14.12 -17.96
CA GLU A 45 8.34 -12.74 -18.34
C GLU A 45 7.83 -12.52 -19.79
N LYS A 46 7.70 -13.58 -20.62
CA LYS A 46 7.19 -13.45 -22.00
C LYS A 46 5.67 -13.51 -22.10
N ARG A 47 5.02 -14.17 -21.14
CA ARG A 47 3.56 -14.12 -21.06
C ARG A 47 3.25 -12.78 -20.40
N GLU A 48 2.53 -11.90 -21.10
CA GLU A 48 1.99 -10.67 -20.49
C GLU A 48 1.48 -11.05 -19.11
N GLN A 49 2.12 -10.49 -18.08
CA GLN A 49 1.66 -10.70 -16.72
C GLN A 49 0.19 -10.26 -16.73
N ASP A 50 -0.73 -11.18 -16.42
CA ASP A 50 -2.12 -10.81 -16.15
C ASP A 50 -2.07 -9.58 -15.26
N ALA A 51 -2.71 -8.49 -15.70
CA ALA A 51 -2.52 -7.18 -15.11
C ALA A 51 -2.54 -7.28 -13.58
N LEU A 52 -1.36 -7.12 -12.96
CA LEU A 52 -1.17 -7.28 -11.51
C LEU A 52 -2.06 -6.31 -10.71
N PHE A 53 -2.53 -5.26 -11.38
CA PHE A 53 -3.38 -4.22 -10.85
C PHE A 53 -4.70 -4.20 -11.63
N HIS A 54 -5.80 -4.11 -10.88
CA HIS A 54 -7.08 -3.79 -11.48
C HIS A 54 -6.99 -2.42 -12.15
N ARG A 55 -7.48 -2.33 -13.40
CA ARG A 55 -7.66 -1.03 -14.05
C ARG A 55 -8.66 -0.23 -13.23
N LEU A 56 -8.26 0.95 -12.79
CA LEU A 56 -9.21 1.88 -12.18
C LEU A 56 -10.26 2.26 -13.23
N PRO A 57 -11.51 2.55 -12.83
CA PRO A 57 -12.51 3.07 -13.74
C PRO A 57 -11.97 4.30 -14.48
N GLU A 58 -12.13 4.36 -15.81
CA GLU A 58 -11.66 5.50 -16.63
C GLU A 58 -12.33 6.82 -16.21
N GLN A 59 -13.53 6.75 -15.64
CA GLN A 59 -14.25 7.88 -15.07
C GLN A 59 -14.29 7.72 -13.54
N SER A 60 -13.31 8.33 -12.87
CA SER A 60 -13.46 8.65 -11.45
C SER A 60 -14.01 10.07 -11.37
N ASP A 61 -15.31 10.19 -11.17
CA ASP A 61 -15.96 11.47 -10.92
C ASP A 61 -15.34 12.13 -9.68
N ALA A 62 -15.20 13.46 -9.72
CA ALA A 62 -14.67 14.22 -8.61
C ALA A 62 -15.55 14.02 -7.38
N GLY A 63 -14.97 13.51 -6.29
CA GLY A 63 -15.66 13.19 -5.06
C GLY A 63 -15.01 13.88 -3.88
N LEU A 64 -15.81 14.14 -2.85
CA LEU A 64 -15.35 14.74 -1.61
C LEU A 64 -16.08 14.11 -0.43
N LEU A 65 -15.28 13.60 0.52
CA LEU A 65 -15.72 13.16 1.83
C LEU A 65 -15.24 14.18 2.86
N LEU A 66 -16.17 14.66 3.67
CA LEU A 66 -15.90 15.55 4.79
C LEU A 66 -16.36 14.89 6.08
N ARG A 67 -15.49 14.91 7.08
CA ARG A 67 -15.80 14.50 8.45
C ARG A 67 -15.53 15.67 9.37
N ASN A 68 -16.58 16.06 10.10
CA ASN A 68 -16.49 16.97 11.22
C ASN A 68 -16.74 16.19 12.51
N GLN A 69 -15.88 16.38 13.51
CA GLN A 69 -16.09 15.81 14.83
C GLN A 69 -15.93 16.90 15.89
N LEU A 70 -17.02 17.18 16.62
CA LEU A 70 -17.04 18.09 17.75
C LEU A 70 -17.10 17.28 19.05
N ASN A 71 -16.18 17.57 19.97
CA ASN A 71 -16.20 17.05 21.32
C ASN A 71 -16.20 18.22 22.31
N LEU A 72 -17.16 18.25 23.22
CA LEU A 72 -17.30 19.27 24.26
C LEU A 72 -17.41 18.59 25.61
N VAL A 73 -16.68 19.10 26.59
CA VAL A 73 -16.70 18.61 27.97
C VAL A 73 -16.81 19.83 28.89
N ASN A 74 -17.73 19.75 29.86
CA ASN A 74 -17.91 20.76 30.90
C ASN A 74 -17.90 20.05 32.26
N ASP A 75 -17.12 20.57 33.21
CA ASP A 75 -16.96 20.00 34.56
C ASP A 75 -17.67 20.82 35.66
N GLY A 76 -18.52 21.77 35.26
CA GLY A 76 -19.22 22.69 36.16
C GLY A 76 -18.51 24.03 36.37
N ASN A 77 -17.20 24.12 36.15
CA ASN A 77 -16.43 25.37 36.30
C ASN A 77 -15.75 25.80 34.99
N GLN A 78 -15.42 24.84 34.12
CA GLN A 78 -14.67 25.07 32.91
C GLN A 78 -15.24 24.25 31.73
N THR A 79 -15.13 24.80 30.52
CA THR A 79 -15.54 24.12 29.28
C THR A 79 -14.31 23.91 28.40
N THR A 80 -14.04 22.66 28.04
CA THR A 80 -13.00 22.26 27.08
C THR A 80 -13.68 21.80 25.79
N GLY A 81 -13.11 22.15 24.64
CA GLY A 81 -13.67 21.80 23.34
C GLY A 81 -12.61 21.37 22.34
N ARG A 82 -12.98 20.45 21.44
CA ARG A 82 -12.16 20.03 20.31
C ARG A 82 -13.02 19.90 19.06
N ILE A 83 -12.54 20.47 17.96
CA ILE A 83 -13.12 20.30 16.62
C ILE A 83 -12.06 19.64 15.73
N GLY A 84 -12.38 18.49 15.16
CA GLY A 84 -11.60 17.82 14.13
C GLY A 84 -12.27 17.98 12.77
N LEU A 85 -11.47 18.32 11.75
CA LEU A 85 -11.88 18.44 10.35
C LEU A 85 -11.00 17.52 9.51
N LEU A 86 -11.60 16.54 8.84
CA LEU A 86 -10.93 15.69 7.86
C LEU A 86 -11.67 15.81 6.53
N GLY A 87 -10.95 16.21 5.49
CA GLY A 87 -11.40 16.18 4.11
C GLY A 87 -10.57 15.20 3.31
N GLN A 88 -11.23 14.34 2.53
CA GLN A 88 -10.59 13.48 1.56
C GLN A 88 -11.34 13.60 0.24
N GLY A 89 -10.61 13.91 -0.83
CA GLY A 89 -11.21 14.05 -2.16
C GLY A 89 -10.44 13.29 -3.21
N ASN A 90 -11.07 13.14 -4.38
CA ASN A 90 -10.45 12.63 -5.58
C ASN A 90 -10.75 13.58 -6.74
N LEU A 91 -9.73 13.85 -7.55
CA LEU A 91 -9.83 14.61 -8.79
C LEU A 91 -8.98 13.90 -9.84
N HIS A 92 -9.62 13.28 -10.83
CA HIS A 92 -8.93 12.41 -11.79
C HIS A 92 -8.12 11.31 -11.07
N ASN A 93 -6.80 11.28 -11.28
CA ASN A 93 -5.84 10.35 -10.72
C ASN A 93 -5.20 10.86 -9.42
N TRP A 94 -5.65 12.00 -8.90
CA TRP A 94 -5.17 12.58 -7.65
C TRP A 94 -6.15 12.32 -6.52
N THR A 95 -5.63 11.88 -5.39
CA THR A 95 -6.34 11.87 -4.11
C THR A 95 -5.81 13.00 -3.25
N THR A 96 -6.68 13.83 -2.70
CA THR A 96 -6.34 14.92 -1.79
C THR A 96 -6.77 14.57 -0.37
N LEU A 97 -5.99 15.02 0.62
CA LEU A 97 -6.29 14.87 2.04
C LEU A 97 -5.97 16.17 2.79
N ALA A 98 -6.87 16.58 3.66
CA ALA A 98 -6.71 17.69 4.59
C ALA A 98 -7.19 17.27 5.99
N ASP A 99 -6.32 17.32 6.99
CA ASP A 99 -6.64 17.03 8.39
C ASP A 99 -6.21 18.21 9.27
N ALA A 100 -7.19 18.84 9.90
CA ALA A 100 -7.00 19.96 10.80
C ALA A 100 -7.75 19.77 12.13
N ARG A 101 -7.21 20.35 13.19
CA ARG A 101 -7.79 20.33 14.52
C ARG A 101 -7.74 21.70 15.17
N VAL A 102 -8.80 22.00 15.91
CA VAL A 102 -8.89 23.14 16.81
C VAL A 102 -9.20 22.64 18.21
N ASP A 103 -8.40 23.06 19.18
CA ASP A 103 -8.56 22.71 20.59
C ASP A 103 -8.71 23.98 21.43
N ARG A 104 -9.72 24.02 22.29
CA ARG A 104 -9.92 25.04 23.32
C ARG A 104 -9.68 24.42 24.68
N SER A 105 -8.69 24.93 25.41
CA SER A 105 -8.44 24.53 26.79
C SER A 105 -8.57 25.72 27.74
N PRO A 106 -9.21 25.55 28.90
CA PRO A 106 -9.26 26.55 29.96
C PRO A 106 -7.95 26.56 30.76
N SER A 107 -6.85 26.99 30.14
CA SER A 107 -5.63 27.44 30.85
C SER A 107 -5.73 28.94 31.17
N GLU A 108 -4.87 29.47 32.05
CA GLU A 108 -4.89 30.89 32.49
C GLU A 108 -4.92 31.90 31.32
N GLN A 109 -4.37 31.53 30.18
CA GLN A 109 -4.65 32.15 28.88
C GLN A 109 -5.55 31.18 28.14
N GLY A 110 -6.84 31.50 27.96
CA GLY A 110 -7.82 30.64 27.29
C GLY A 110 -7.52 30.47 25.80
N ASP A 111 -6.46 29.72 25.50
CA ASP A 111 -5.78 29.75 24.22
C ASP A 111 -6.40 28.73 23.27
N MET A 112 -6.87 29.24 22.13
CA MET A 112 -7.38 28.44 21.04
C MET A 112 -6.18 27.93 20.24
N ARG A 113 -5.97 26.62 20.21
CA ARG A 113 -4.85 26.01 19.49
C ARG A 113 -5.34 25.45 18.16
N TYR A 114 -4.70 25.86 17.08
CA TYR A 114 -4.96 25.40 15.72
C TYR A 114 -3.81 24.53 15.25
N ARG A 115 -4.12 23.38 14.65
CA ARG A 115 -3.11 22.46 14.14
C ARG A 115 -3.54 21.89 12.81
N MET A 116 -2.71 22.08 11.78
CA MET A 116 -2.79 21.31 10.54
C MET A 116 -1.95 20.04 10.73
N ASN A 117 -2.58 18.88 10.71
CA ASN A 117 -1.87 17.61 10.85
C ASN A 117 -1.28 17.20 9.51
N GLN A 118 -2.09 17.26 8.45
CA GLN A 118 -1.71 16.84 7.10
C GLN A 118 -2.50 17.63 6.06
N LEU A 119 -1.86 17.98 4.96
CA LEU A 119 -2.45 18.60 3.80
C LEU A 119 -1.64 18.22 2.56
N TYR A 120 -2.13 17.25 1.78
CA TYR A 120 -1.39 16.76 0.62
C TYR A 120 -2.29 16.29 -0.51
N ALA A 121 -1.68 16.14 -1.68
CA ALA A 121 -2.23 15.43 -2.82
C ALA A 121 -1.29 14.26 -3.18
N GLN A 122 -1.85 13.15 -3.61
CA GLN A 122 -1.09 11.99 -4.04
C GLN A 122 -1.66 11.38 -5.32
N SER A 123 -0.79 10.79 -6.13
CA SER A 123 -1.15 10.07 -7.34
C SER A 123 -0.23 8.90 -7.56
N LEU A 124 -0.77 7.83 -8.15
CA LEU A 124 0.00 6.70 -8.66
C LEU A 124 -0.04 6.76 -10.18
N HIS A 125 1.13 6.82 -10.80
CA HIS A 125 1.27 6.78 -12.24
C HIS A 125 2.17 5.59 -12.60
N GLU A 126 1.59 4.59 -13.26
CA GLU A 126 2.24 3.31 -13.54
C GLU A 126 2.82 2.66 -12.26
N ALA A 127 4.14 2.60 -12.14
CA ALA A 127 4.87 2.08 -10.97
C ALA A 127 5.43 3.18 -10.05
N HIS A 128 5.09 4.45 -10.28
CA HIS A 128 5.65 5.59 -9.58
C HIS A 128 4.59 6.28 -8.70
N PHE A 129 4.89 6.37 -7.41
CA PHE A 129 4.04 7.05 -6.43
C PHE A 129 4.55 8.46 -6.15
N PHE A 130 3.66 9.44 -6.27
CA PHE A 130 3.94 10.84 -5.98
C PHE A 130 3.05 11.33 -4.85
N ARG A 131 3.65 12.00 -3.86
CA ARG A 131 2.92 12.72 -2.80
C ARG A 131 3.52 14.11 -2.62
N LEU A 132 2.66 15.12 -2.68
CA LEU A 132 3.03 16.54 -2.66
C LEU A 132 2.24 17.25 -1.56
N GLY A 133 2.94 18.01 -0.72
CA GLY A 133 2.33 18.83 0.32
C GLY A 133 2.94 18.61 1.71
N TYR A 134 2.17 18.93 2.74
CA TYR A 134 2.55 18.76 4.13
C TYR A 134 2.01 17.44 4.66
N PHE A 135 2.90 16.52 5.03
CA PHE A 135 2.53 15.24 5.61
C PHE A 135 3.61 14.80 6.59
N SER A 136 3.21 14.06 7.63
CA SER A 136 4.18 13.39 8.49
C SER A 136 4.79 12.21 7.74
N THR A 137 6.09 11.98 7.92
CA THR A 137 6.83 10.86 7.31
C THR A 137 6.54 9.52 7.99
N ASP A 138 5.53 9.44 8.85
CA ASP A 138 5.14 8.18 9.46
C ASP A 138 4.76 7.19 8.37
N SER A 139 5.45 6.05 8.37
CA SER A 139 5.25 4.98 7.43
C SER A 139 3.84 4.40 7.63
N GLN A 140 2.87 4.88 6.85
CA GLN A 140 1.61 4.17 6.62
C GLN A 140 1.81 2.94 5.71
N GLY A 141 2.93 2.24 5.88
CA GLY A 141 3.10 0.91 5.31
C GLY A 141 2.41 -0.07 6.25
N LEU A 142 1.60 -0.99 5.71
CA LEU A 142 1.30 -2.23 6.43
C LEU A 142 2.66 -2.81 6.83
N VAL A 143 3.00 -2.73 8.12
CA VAL A 143 4.10 -3.50 8.67
C VAL A 143 3.67 -4.94 8.49
N ARG A 144 4.07 -5.58 7.39
CA ARG A 144 3.85 -7.01 7.22
C ARG A 144 4.59 -7.67 8.37
N GLN A 145 3.84 -8.22 9.31
CA GLN A 145 4.41 -9.08 10.34
C GLN A 145 5.22 -10.17 9.61
N PRO A 146 6.52 -10.33 9.92
CA PRO A 146 7.28 -11.44 9.38
C PRO A 146 6.53 -12.73 9.72
N ALA A 147 6.24 -13.56 8.71
CA ALA A 147 5.78 -14.90 8.99
C ALA A 147 6.90 -15.60 9.76
N LEU A 148 6.69 -15.82 11.06
CA LEU A 148 7.54 -16.69 11.84
C LEU A 148 7.45 -18.06 11.20
N LEU A 149 8.53 -18.49 10.56
CA LEU A 149 8.74 -19.88 10.18
C LEU A 149 8.99 -20.62 11.50
N GLY A 150 7.96 -21.32 11.97
CA GLY A 150 8.10 -22.37 12.98
C GLY A 150 8.57 -23.67 12.34
#